data_AF-A0A3R9Z6R1-F1
#
_entry.id   AF-A0A3R9Z6R1-F1
#
_cell.length_a   1.000
_cell.length_b   1.000
_cell.length_c   1.000
_cell.angle_alpha   90.00
_cell.angle_beta   90.00
_cell.angle_gamma   90.00
#
_symmetry.space_group_name_H-M   'P 1'
#
loop_
_entity.id
_entity.type
_entity.pdbx_description
1 polymer ?
#
loop_
_entity_poly.entity_id
_entity_poly.type
_entity_poly.pdbx_seq_one_letter_code
_entity_poly.pdbx_strand_id
1 'polypeptide(L)'
;MQGRWVAVEDPAAELIVNGGEVTCFGQAIDYDYKLVGEDDGALTVSLKINNEACEDTFQRSNITGLVRTPDGEFYAYNVKFASQFVRAAS
;
A
#
# COMPACT_ATOMS: atom_id res chain seq x y z
N MET A 1 6.01 7.08 4.89
CA MET A 1 4.92 6.10 5.06
C MET A 1 5.25 5.02 6.10
N GLN A 2 6.42 5.03 6.75
CA GLN A 2 6.79 4.00 7.73
C GLN A 2 5.86 4.00 8.95
N GLY A 3 5.58 2.80 9.47
CA GLY A 3 4.78 2.57 10.69
C GLY A 3 3.53 1.73 10.47
N ARG A 4 2.70 1.68 11.51
CA ARG A 4 1.40 1.01 11.54
C ARG A 4 0.27 2.01 11.31
N TRP A 5 -0.66 1.63 10.45
CA TRP A 5 -1.79 2.41 10.00
C TRP A 5 -3.06 1.55 10.04
N VAL A 6 -4.21 2.18 10.21
CA VAL A 6 -5.53 1.52 10.22
C VAL A 6 -6.44 2.20 9.21
N ALA A 7 -7.30 1.43 8.54
CA ALA A 7 -8.23 2.00 7.58
C ALA A 7 -9.25 2.89 8.31
N VAL A 8 -9.64 4.00 7.68
CA VAL A 8 -10.63 4.93 8.23
C VAL A 8 -12.00 4.26 8.36
N GLU A 9 -12.36 3.44 7.38
CA GLU A 9 -13.67 2.78 7.31
C GLU A 9 -13.73 1.48 8.13
N ASP A 10 -12.59 0.84 8.37
CA ASP A 10 -12.47 -0.38 9.16
C ASP A 10 -11.17 -0.36 9.98
N PRO A 11 -11.22 -0.01 11.28
CA PRO A 11 -10.03 0.01 12.13
C PRO A 11 -9.37 -1.37 12.34
N ALA A 12 -10.06 -2.47 12.04
CA ALA A 12 -9.45 -3.81 12.07
C ALA A 12 -8.57 -4.08 10.83
N ALA A 13 -8.76 -3.31 9.75
CA ALA A 13 -7.93 -3.35 8.57
C ALA A 13 -6.62 -2.59 8.79
N GLU A 14 -5.55 -3.35 9.00
CA GLU A 14 -4.23 -2.77 9.26
C GLU A 14 -3.37 -2.71 7.99
N LEU A 15 -2.52 -1.68 7.95
CA LEU A 15 -1.43 -1.55 7.00
C LEU A 15 -0.15 -1.26 7.78
N ILE A 16 0.85 -2.10 7.61
CA ILE A 16 2.16 -1.96 8.25
C ILE A 16 3.20 -1.81 7.14
N VAL A 17 3.95 -0.72 7.18
CA VAL A 17 5.06 -0.46 6.27
C VAL A 17 6.34 -0.40 7.11
N ASN A 18 7.23 -1.35 6.87
CA ASN A 18 8.50 -1.47 7.58
C ASN A 18 9.65 -1.68 6.59
N GLY A 19 10.24 -0.57 6.12
CA GLY A 19 11.34 -0.57 5.16
C GLY A 19 10.97 -1.27 3.85
N GLY A 20 11.36 -2.53 3.72
CA GLY A 20 11.09 -3.41 2.58
C GLY A 20 9.90 -4.35 2.77
N GLU A 21 9.28 -4.40 3.94
CA GLU A 21 8.13 -5.26 4.19
C GLU A 21 6.85 -4.43 4.22
N VAL A 22 5.83 -4.93 3.52
CA VAL A 22 4.48 -4.35 3.54
C VAL A 22 3.51 -5.46 3.92
N THR A 23 2.75 -5.23 4.97
CA THR A 23 1.66 -6.12 5.40
C THR A 23 0.36 -5.35 5.34
N CYS A 24 -0.67 -5.91 4.70
CA CYS A 24 -1.98 -5.30 4.58
C CYS A 24 -3.07 -6.34 4.91
N PHE A 25 -4.05 -5.97 5.72
CA PHE A 25 -5.12 -6.86 6.20
C PHE A 25 -4.59 -8.16 6.83
N GLY A 26 -3.48 -8.07 7.57
CA GLY A 26 -2.82 -9.22 8.20
C GLY A 26 -2.04 -10.13 7.26
N GLN A 27 -1.93 -9.80 5.96
CA GLN A 27 -1.17 -10.57 4.98
C GLN A 27 0.06 -9.80 4.51
N ALA A 28 1.22 -10.46 4.55
CA ALA A 28 2.45 -9.93 3.96
C ALA A 28 2.31 -9.96 2.43
N ILE A 29 2.71 -8.86 1.80
CA ILE A 29 2.64 -8.72 0.35
C ILE A 29 3.94 -9.22 -0.24
N ASP A 30 3.83 -10.25 -1.06
CA ASP A 30 4.96 -10.87 -1.74
C ASP A 30 5.23 -10.13 -3.07
N TYR A 31 6.09 -9.12 -3.01
CA TYR A 31 6.50 -8.32 -4.16
C TYR A 31 8.03 -8.39 -4.32
N ASP A 32 8.51 -8.36 -5.57
CA ASP A 32 9.94 -8.47 -5.87
C ASP A 32 10.66 -7.13 -5.72
N TYR A 33 9.99 -6.05 -6.12
CA TYR A 33 10.56 -4.70 -6.06
C TYR A 33 9.49 -3.63 -5.89
N LYS A 34 9.92 -2.46 -5.40
CA LYS A 34 9.07 -1.29 -5.32
C LYS A 34 9.65 -0.14 -6.14
N LEU A 35 8.77 0.61 -6.78
CA LEU A 35 9.10 1.87 -7.43
C LEU A 35 8.60 2.99 -6.54
N VAL A 36 9.50 3.89 -6.13
CA VAL A 36 9.16 5.08 -5.36
C VAL A 36 9.23 6.27 -6.31
N GLY A 37 8.13 7.03 -6.39
CA GLY A 37 8.03 8.19 -7.24
C GLY A 37 7.34 9.35 -6.53
N GLU A 38 7.33 10.48 -7.20
CA GLU A 38 6.54 11.65 -6.82
C GLU A 38 5.75 12.09 -8.04
N ASP A 39 4.46 12.34 -7.87
CA ASP A 39 3.55 12.78 -8.93
C ASP A 39 2.62 13.86 -8.37
N ASP A 40 2.62 15.05 -8.98
CA ASP A 40 1.91 16.24 -8.49
C ASP A 40 2.08 16.50 -6.97
N GLY A 41 3.29 16.28 -6.46
CA GLY A 41 3.66 16.43 -5.05
C GLY A 41 3.17 15.31 -4.13
N ALA A 42 2.45 14.32 -4.65
CA ALA A 42 2.10 13.10 -3.93
C ALA A 42 3.26 12.10 -3.98
N LEU A 43 3.66 11.57 -2.83
CA LEU A 43 4.62 10.47 -2.77
C LEU A 43 3.88 9.17 -3.15
N THR A 44 4.37 8.49 -4.18
CA THR A 44 3.80 7.23 -4.66
C THR A 44 4.79 6.07 -4.47
N VAL A 45 4.27 4.91 -4.09
CA VAL A 45 5.03 3.65 -4.05
C VAL A 45 4.23 2.60 -4.78
N SER A 46 4.78 2.05 -5.86
CA SER A 46 4.20 0.92 -6.59
C SER A 46 4.91 -0.36 -6.22
N LEU A 47 4.17 -1.41 -5.87
CA LEU A 47 4.67 -2.75 -5.59
C LEU A 47 4.54 -3.60 -6.85
N LYS A 48 5.61 -4.29 -7.23
CA LYS A 48 5.70 -5.02 -8.49
C LYS A 48 6.37 -6.38 -8.30
N ILE A 49 6.04 -7.29 -9.20
CA ILE A 49 6.69 -8.60 -9.33
C ILE A 49 7.37 -8.68 -10.70
N ASN A 50 8.40 -9.52 -10.79
CA ASN A 50 9.16 -9.78 -12.01
C ASN A 50 8.41 -10.74 -12.94
N ASN A 51 7.55 -11.60 -12.39
CA ASN A 51 6.81 -12.57 -13.17
C ASN A 51 5.52 -11.96 -13.76
N GLU A 52 5.61 -11.42 -14.97
CA GLU A 52 4.49 -10.82 -15.71
C GLU A 52 3.28 -11.75 -15.84
N ALA A 53 3.49 -13.07 -15.96
CA ALA A 53 2.40 -14.04 -16.07
C ALA A 53 1.52 -14.10 -14.80
N CYS A 54 2.06 -13.69 -13.65
CA CYS A 54 1.34 -13.61 -12.39
C CYS A 54 0.79 -12.20 -12.09
N GLU A 55 1.02 -11.20 -12.95
CA GLU A 55 0.74 -9.81 -12.63
C GLU A 55 -0.76 -9.55 -12.36
N ASP A 56 -1.67 -10.05 -13.19
CA ASP A 56 -3.13 -9.87 -12.96
C ASP A 56 -3.56 -10.49 -11.62
N THR A 57 -3.04 -11.67 -11.28
CA THR A 57 -3.34 -12.34 -10.01
C THR A 57 -2.79 -11.54 -8.83
N PHE A 58 -1.56 -11.04 -8.94
CA PHE A 58 -0.94 -10.18 -7.93
C PHE A 58 -1.74 -8.90 -7.72
N GLN A 59 -2.10 -8.21 -8.80
CA GLN A 59 -2.84 -6.95 -8.75
C GLN A 59 -4.25 -7.11 -8.15
N ARG A 60 -4.89 -8.27 -8.32
CA ARG A 60 -6.22 -8.55 -7.78
C ARG A 60 -6.23 -9.03 -6.33
N SER A 61 -5.09 -9.52 -5.83
CA SER A 61 -5.00 -10.18 -4.53
C SER A 61 -4.28 -9.33 -3.49
N ASN A 62 -3.44 -8.39 -3.92
CA ASN A 62 -2.66 -7.53 -3.05
C ASN A 62 -2.96 -6.06 -3.31
N ILE A 63 -2.59 -5.19 -2.36
CA ILE A 63 -2.37 -3.78 -2.70
C ILE A 63 -1.15 -3.67 -3.62
N THR A 64 -1.25 -2.80 -4.62
CA THR A 64 -0.19 -2.59 -5.62
C THR A 64 0.37 -1.19 -5.55
N GLY A 65 -0.32 -0.28 -4.85
CA GLY A 65 0.08 1.10 -4.75
C GLY A 65 -0.21 1.69 -3.38
N LEU A 66 0.69 2.57 -2.97
CA LEU A 66 0.59 3.41 -1.78
C LEU A 66 0.77 4.86 -2.22
N VAL A 67 -0.11 5.76 -1.78
CA VAL A 67 -0.03 7.18 -2.11
C VAL A 67 -0.15 8.00 -0.85
N ARG A 68 0.77 8.93 -0.65
CA ARG A 68 0.63 9.98 0.35
C ARG A 68 0.46 11.31 -0.37
N THR A 69 -0.73 11.89 -0.24
CA THR A 69 -1.05 13.17 -0.88
C THR A 69 -0.25 14.31 -0.24
N PRO A 70 -0.12 15.45 -0.93
CA PRO A 70 0.48 16.66 -0.36
C PRO A 70 -0.19 17.10 0.95
N ASP A 71 -1.50 16.90 1.06
CA ASP A 71 -2.30 17.22 2.25
C ASP A 71 -2.06 16.23 3.41
N GLY A 72 -1.25 15.20 3.18
CA GLY A 72 -0.81 14.24 4.18
C GLY A 72 -1.71 13.01 4.32
N GLU A 73 -2.78 12.92 3.53
CA GLU A 73 -3.65 11.74 3.48
C GLU A 73 -2.89 10.54 2.91
N PHE A 74 -3.18 9.36 3.43
CA PHE A 74 -2.50 8.14 3.03
C PHE A 74 -3.50 7.11 2.50
N TYR A 75 -3.23 6.60 1.30
CA TYR A 75 -4.07 5.64 0.61
C TYR A 75 -3.27 4.41 0.23
N ALA A 76 -3.92 3.25 0.31
CA ALA A 76 -3.45 2.03 -0.35
C ALA A 76 -4.54 1.52 -1.29
N TYR A 77 -4.13 1.00 -2.45
CA TYR A 77 -5.07 0.61 -3.49
C TYR A 77 -4.58 -0.57 -4.30
N ASN A 78 -5.53 -1.19 -5.00
CA ASN A 78 -5.31 -2.11 -6.10
C ASN A 78 -6.39 -1.93 -7.17
N VAL A 79 -6.50 -2.89 -8.09
CA VAL A 79 -7.49 -2.84 -9.18
C VAL A 79 -8.94 -2.99 -8.71
N LYS A 80 -9.18 -3.39 -7.46
CA LYS A 80 -10.51 -3.65 -6.89
C LYS A 80 -10.96 -2.58 -5.90
N PHE A 81 -10.05 -1.96 -5.17
CA PHE A 81 -10.39 -1.00 -4.13
C PHE A 81 -9.29 0.04 -3.91
N ALA A 82 -9.68 1.12 -3.26
CA ALA A 82 -8.78 2.07 -2.62
C ALA A 82 -9.31 2.36 -1.22
N SER A 83 -8.42 2.38 -0.23
CA SER A 83 -8.77 2.66 1.16
C SER A 83 -7.85 3.72 1.74
N GLN A 84 -8.44 4.65 2.49
CA GLN A 84 -7.69 5.65 3.24
C GLN A 84 -7.26 5.06 4.58
N PHE A 85 -6.03 5.37 4.98
CA PHE A 85 -5.40 4.92 6.21
C PHE A 85 -4.96 6.10 7.06
N VAL A 86 -5.20 6.00 8.36
CA VAL A 86 -4.69 6.93 9.36
C VAL A 86 -3.70 6.23 10.27
N ARG A 87 -2.81 7.01 10.88
CA ARG A 87 -1.78 6.44 11.75
C ARG A 87 -2.45 5.81 12.97
N ALA A 88 -2.10 4.56 13.28
CA ALA A 88 -2.63 3.90 14.46
C ALA A 88 -2.15 4.65 15.72
N ALA A 89 -3.07 4.91 16.67
CA ALA A 89 -2.68 5.45 17.97
C ALA A 89 -1.75 4.44 18.66
N SER A 90 -0.70 4.96 19.28
CA SER A 90 0.32 4.17 20.00
C SER A 90 -0.22 3.62 21.31
#